data_AF-A0AAI9PCC3-F1
#
_entry.id   AF-A0AAI9PCC3-F1
#
_cell.length_a   1.000
_cell.length_b   1.000
_cell.length_c   1.000
_cell.angle_alpha   90.00
_cell.angle_beta   90.00
_cell.angle_gamma   90.00
#
_symmetry.space_group_name_H-M   'P 1'
#
loop_
_entity.id
_entity.type
_entity.pdbx_description
1 polymer ?
#
loop_
_entity_poly.entity_id
_entity_poly.type
_entity_poly.pdbx_seq_one_letter_code
_entity_poly.pdbx_strand_id
1 'polypeptide(L)'
;MSTAQIFELVQQPSAAEVALAEMRAQFGRNGAASRWSRLPTRARAVICYAAGVSTTQAGRELDQFDFDQQEAIRLALGELMATLHEFDGGVLHRREWHRTTRRIEGPTRSEQEQAELENKRRAELNEQASVLENRRAVLQKVAGSGQ
;
A
#
# COMPACT_ATOMS: atom_id res chain seq x y z
N MET A 1 -13.16 32.04 11.36
CA MET A 1 -12.50 30.72 11.37
C MET A 1 -13.53 29.70 11.80
N SER A 2 -13.90 28.75 10.94
CA SER A 2 -14.90 27.72 11.23
C SER A 2 -14.18 26.45 11.67
N THR A 3 -14.40 26.01 12.92
CA THR A 3 -13.85 24.75 13.44
C THR A 3 -14.78 23.62 13.08
N ALA A 4 -14.40 22.82 12.07
CA ALA A 4 -15.11 21.60 11.73
C ALA A 4 -15.08 20.64 12.92
N GLN A 5 -16.26 20.29 13.44
CA GLN A 5 -16.41 19.26 14.48
C GLN A 5 -16.30 17.89 13.81
N ILE A 6 -15.24 17.15 14.15
CA ILE A 6 -15.06 15.76 13.75
C ILE A 6 -15.96 14.93 14.68
N PHE A 7 -17.04 14.38 14.15
CA PHE A 7 -17.82 13.37 14.85
C PHE A 7 -17.17 12.01 14.60
N GLU A 8 -16.51 11.44 15.61
CA GLU A 8 -16.13 10.04 15.56
C GLU A 8 -17.42 9.21 15.51
N LEU A 9 -17.65 8.54 14.39
CA LEU A 9 -18.74 7.59 14.23
C LEU A 9 -18.37 6.32 15.00
N VAL A 10 -18.39 6.39 16.33
CA VAL A 10 -18.30 5.19 17.18
C VAL A 10 -19.58 4.40 16.94
N GLN A 11 -19.51 3.40 16.05
CA GLN A 11 -20.61 2.45 15.90
C GLN A 11 -20.81 1.78 17.24
N GLN A 12 -21.91 2.12 17.92
CA GLN A 12 -22.30 1.40 19.12
C GLN A 12 -22.62 -0.04 18.73
N PRO A 13 -22.06 -1.04 19.45
CA PRO A 13 -22.34 -2.43 19.15
C PRO A 13 -23.84 -2.68 19.27
N SER A 14 -24.37 -3.40 18.29
CA SER A 14 -25.77 -3.80 18.27
C SER A 14 -26.12 -4.68 19.47
N ALA A 15 -27.39 -4.71 19.87
CA ALA A 15 -27.86 -5.60 20.95
C ALA A 15 -27.50 -7.08 20.71
N ALA A 16 -27.42 -7.50 19.45
CA ALA A 16 -26.98 -8.84 19.07
C ALA A 16 -25.48 -9.07 19.35
N GLU A 17 -24.62 -8.06 19.09
CA GLU A 17 -23.20 -8.13 19.40
C GLU A 17 -22.92 -8.14 20.90
N VAL A 18 -23.68 -7.35 21.66
CA VAL A 18 -23.63 -7.33 23.13
C VAL A 18 -24.06 -8.69 23.69
N ALA A 19 -25.20 -9.23 23.26
CA ALA A 19 -25.67 -10.55 23.70
C ALA A 19 -24.68 -11.66 23.34
N LEU A 20 -24.08 -11.61 22.14
CA LEU A 20 -23.03 -12.56 21.75
C LEU A 20 -21.76 -12.41 22.59
N ALA A 21 -21.38 -11.19 22.97
CA ALA A 21 -20.25 -10.94 23.85
C ALA A 21 -20.51 -11.45 25.28
N GLU A 22 -21.71 -11.24 25.81
CA GLU A 22 -22.14 -11.76 27.12
C GLU A 22 -22.19 -13.29 27.14
N MET A 23 -22.78 -13.92 26.11
CA MET A 23 -22.77 -15.38 25.97
C MET A 23 -21.34 -15.91 25.89
N ARG A 24 -20.48 -15.27 25.08
CA ARG A 24 -19.04 -15.62 24.98
C ARG A 24 -18.31 -15.49 26.30
N ALA A 25 -18.60 -14.45 27.08
CA ALA A 25 -18.05 -14.27 28.42
C ALA A 25 -18.51 -15.41 29.35
N GLN A 26 -19.77 -15.83 29.27
CA GLN A 26 -20.30 -17.00 29.99
C GLN A 26 -19.61 -18.31 29.61
N PHE A 27 -19.26 -18.49 28.34
CA PHE A 27 -18.51 -19.66 27.85
C PHE A 27 -16.98 -19.50 27.97
N GLY A 28 -16.49 -18.39 28.53
CA GLY A 28 -15.06 -18.10 28.68
C GLY A 28 -14.27 -17.95 27.37
N ARG A 29 -14.95 -17.74 26.22
CA ARG A 29 -14.28 -17.69 24.90
C ARG A 29 -14.41 -16.31 24.27
N ASN A 30 -13.29 -15.59 24.18
CA ASN A 30 -13.24 -14.33 23.44
C ASN A 30 -13.30 -14.54 21.91
N GLY A 31 -13.58 -13.47 21.17
CA GLY A 31 -13.73 -13.52 19.71
C GLY A 31 -12.45 -13.93 18.95
N ALA A 32 -11.28 -13.74 19.55
CA ALA A 32 -10.00 -14.14 18.96
C ALA A 32 -9.80 -15.66 19.09
N ALA A 33 -10.01 -16.23 20.28
CA ALA A 33 -9.95 -17.67 20.54
C ALA A 33 -10.95 -18.45 19.68
N SER A 34 -12.16 -17.91 19.49
CA SER A 34 -13.16 -18.53 18.61
C SER A 34 -12.73 -18.56 17.14
N ARG A 35 -12.05 -17.52 16.64
CA ARG A 35 -11.52 -17.52 15.27
C ARG A 35 -10.30 -18.42 15.14
N TRP A 36 -9.38 -18.35 16.11
CA TRP A 36 -8.21 -19.21 16.19
C TRP A 36 -8.59 -20.70 16.12
N SER A 37 -9.53 -21.12 16.96
CA SER A 37 -10.04 -22.51 17.00
C SER A 37 -10.70 -22.99 15.71
N ARG A 38 -11.16 -22.09 14.84
CA ARG A 38 -11.73 -22.44 13.52
C ARG A 38 -10.69 -22.54 12.41
N LEU A 39 -9.50 -21.97 12.61
CA LEU A 39 -8.44 -22.05 11.60
C LEU A 39 -7.92 -23.48 11.49
N PRO A 40 -7.65 -23.97 10.27
CA PRO A 40 -6.99 -25.25 10.09
C PRO A 40 -5.57 -25.20 10.67
N THR A 41 -5.05 -26.34 11.15
CA THR A 41 -3.73 -26.43 11.79
C THR A 41 -2.62 -25.84 10.92
N ARG A 42 -2.69 -26.00 9.60
CA ARG A 42 -1.74 -25.41 8.67
C ARG A 42 -1.72 -23.87 8.71
N ALA A 43 -2.89 -23.23 8.78
CA ALA A 43 -2.97 -21.78 8.89
C ALA A 43 -2.43 -21.29 10.24
N ARG A 44 -2.77 -21.99 11.32
CA ARG A 44 -2.21 -21.71 12.65
C ARG A 44 -0.69 -21.82 12.65
N ALA A 45 -0.12 -22.83 11.98
CA ALA A 45 1.33 -23.00 11.88
C ALA A 45 2.02 -21.85 11.12
N VAL A 46 1.42 -21.32 10.05
CA VAL A 46 1.93 -20.13 9.35
C VAL A 46 1.92 -18.92 10.28
N ILE A 47 0.86 -18.72 11.04
CA ILE A 47 0.76 -17.61 12.00
C ILE A 47 1.80 -17.77 13.12
N CYS A 48 1.95 -18.97 13.69
CA CYS A 48 2.98 -19.25 14.70
C CYS A 48 4.38 -18.94 14.16
N TYR A 49 4.68 -19.38 12.93
CA TYR A 49 5.96 -19.09 12.28
C TYR A 49 6.20 -17.57 12.16
N ALA A 50 5.21 -16.81 11.68
CA ALA A 50 5.30 -15.36 11.57
C ALA A 50 5.47 -14.68 12.94
N ALA A 51 4.86 -15.23 13.99
CA ALA A 51 4.97 -14.75 15.36
C ALA A 51 6.27 -15.16 16.07
N GLY A 52 7.18 -15.89 15.40
CA GLY A 52 8.37 -16.45 16.05
C GLY A 52 8.07 -17.55 17.09
N VAL A 53 6.85 -18.08 17.09
CA VAL A 53 6.40 -19.18 17.95
C VAL A 53 6.60 -20.51 17.22
N SER A 54 6.99 -21.56 17.94
CA SER A 54 7.19 -22.89 17.33
C SER A 54 5.93 -23.37 16.61
N THR A 55 6.09 -23.79 15.35
CA THR A 55 4.98 -24.31 14.52
C THR A 55 4.38 -25.61 15.06
N THR A 56 5.10 -26.34 15.90
CA THR A 56 4.59 -27.53 16.60
C THR A 56 3.49 -27.19 17.60
N GLN A 57 3.41 -25.93 18.04
CA GLN A 57 2.38 -25.44 18.95
C GLN A 57 1.08 -25.05 18.23
N ALA A 58 1.02 -25.15 16.90
CA ALA A 58 -0.15 -24.77 16.10
C ALA A 58 -1.44 -25.54 16.47
N GLY A 59 -1.33 -26.71 17.11
CA GLY A 59 -2.48 -27.47 17.60
C GLY A 59 -3.11 -26.92 18.89
N ARG A 60 -2.43 -25.98 19.57
CA ARG A 60 -2.91 -25.43 20.84
C ARG A 60 -4.08 -24.48 20.64
N GLU A 61 -4.92 -24.41 21.67
CA GLU A 61 -5.92 -23.36 21.81
C GLU A 61 -5.24 -22.04 22.20
N LEU A 62 -5.90 -20.91 21.89
CA LEU A 62 -5.27 -19.59 22.05
C LEU A 62 -4.93 -19.27 23.52
N ASP A 63 -5.72 -19.77 24.45
CA ASP A 63 -5.56 -19.61 25.91
C ASP A 63 -4.43 -20.45 26.50
N GLN A 64 -3.88 -21.41 25.75
CA GLN A 64 -2.75 -22.25 26.16
C GLN A 64 -1.40 -21.61 25.86
N PHE A 65 -1.38 -20.50 25.13
CA PHE A 65 -0.19 -19.66 24.94
C PHE A 65 -0.05 -18.70 26.12
N ASP A 66 1.19 -18.38 26.48
CA ASP A 66 1.43 -17.30 27.44
C ASP A 66 1.09 -15.93 26.83
N PHE A 67 1.04 -14.90 27.67
CA PHE A 67 0.63 -13.57 27.25
C PHE A 67 1.52 -13.00 26.12
N ASP A 68 2.84 -13.19 26.22
CA ASP A 68 3.79 -12.68 25.24
C ASP A 68 3.63 -13.38 23.88
N GLN A 69 3.37 -14.70 23.90
CA GLN A 69 3.05 -15.48 22.71
C GLN A 69 1.73 -15.05 22.09
N GLN A 70 0.69 -14.80 22.91
CA GLN A 70 -0.59 -14.31 22.42
C GLN A 70 -0.42 -12.92 21.75
N GLU A 71 0.37 -12.04 22.34
CA GLU A 71 0.66 -10.72 21.78
C GLU A 71 1.49 -10.81 20.50
N ALA A 72 2.50 -11.67 20.45
CA ALA A 72 3.28 -11.94 19.24
C ALA A 72 2.39 -12.47 18.10
N ILE A 73 1.46 -13.39 18.40
CA ILE A 73 0.47 -13.89 17.44
C ILE A 73 -0.43 -12.75 16.93
N ARG A 74 -0.88 -11.86 17.82
CA ARG A 74 -1.72 -10.71 17.46
C ARG A 74 -0.98 -9.76 16.52
N LEU A 75 0.28 -9.43 16.81
CA LEU A 75 1.12 -8.58 15.98
C LEU A 75 1.41 -9.20 14.62
N ALA A 76 1.78 -10.49 14.59
CA ALA A 76 2.03 -11.23 13.36
C ALA A 76 0.80 -11.27 12.45
N LEU A 77 -0.40 -11.43 13.01
CA LEU A 77 -1.64 -11.34 12.23
C LEU A 77 -1.82 -9.97 11.59
N GLY A 78 -1.50 -8.88 12.31
CA GLY A 78 -1.52 -7.53 11.76
C GLY A 78 -0.55 -7.35 10.59
N GLU A 79 0.68 -7.82 10.74
CA GLU A 79 1.70 -7.78 9.70
C GLU A 79 1.34 -8.64 8.48
N LEU A 80 0.79 -9.83 8.70
CA LEU A 80 0.29 -10.69 7.62
C LEU A 80 -0.85 -10.01 6.85
N MET A 81 -1.79 -9.36 7.55
CA MET A 81 -2.87 -8.62 6.90
C MET A 81 -2.34 -7.44 6.08
N ALA A 82 -1.39 -6.68 6.62
CA ALA A 82 -0.76 -5.57 5.89
C ALA A 82 0.00 -6.09 4.66
N THR A 83 0.78 -7.16 4.82
CA THR A 83 1.53 -7.78 3.71
C THR A 83 0.59 -8.30 2.63
N LEU A 84 -0.51 -8.96 3.01
CA LEU A 84 -1.49 -9.44 2.04
C LEU A 84 -2.22 -8.30 1.31
N HIS A 85 -2.30 -7.10 1.89
CA HIS A 85 -2.86 -5.94 1.21
C HIS A 85 -1.97 -5.44 0.05
N GLU A 86 -0.65 -5.61 0.15
CA GLU A 86 0.30 -5.25 -0.91
C GLU A 86 0.18 -6.13 -2.15
N PHE A 87 -0.31 -7.37 -1.99
CA PHE A 87 -0.50 -8.30 -3.10
C PHE A 87 -1.99 -8.40 -3.46
N ASP A 88 -2.39 -7.73 -4.54
CA ASP A 88 -3.73 -7.95 -5.10
C ASP A 88 -3.87 -9.39 -5.65
N GLY A 89 -5.11 -9.84 -5.82
CA GLY A 89 -5.39 -11.18 -6.35
C GLY A 89 -4.89 -11.39 -7.79
N GLY A 90 -4.63 -10.31 -8.53
CA GLY A 90 -4.09 -10.35 -9.89
C GLY A 90 -2.61 -10.74 -9.92
N VAL A 91 -1.82 -10.27 -8.96
CA VAL A 91 -0.39 -10.61 -8.83
C VAL A 91 -0.22 -12.09 -8.47
N LEU A 92 -1.17 -12.73 -7.80
CA LEU A 92 -1.09 -14.18 -7.49
C LEU A 92 -1.30 -15.09 -8.71
N HIS A 93 -1.58 -14.55 -9.90
CA HIS A 93 -1.59 -15.36 -11.10
C HIS A 93 -0.21 -15.94 -11.38
N ARG A 94 -0.16 -17.26 -11.59
CA ARG A 94 1.06 -18.02 -11.96
C ARG A 94 1.89 -17.32 -13.04
N ARG A 95 1.22 -16.70 -14.02
CA ARG A 95 1.88 -16.02 -15.14
C ARG A 95 2.69 -14.80 -14.71
N GLU A 96 2.25 -14.04 -13.70
CA GLU A 96 2.96 -12.86 -13.23
C GLU A 96 4.23 -13.25 -12.46
N TRP A 97 4.17 -14.26 -11.60
CA TRP A 97 5.34 -14.74 -10.84
C TRP A 97 6.38 -15.47 -11.68
N HIS A 98 5.96 -16.16 -12.74
CA HIS A 98 6.87 -16.83 -13.67
C HIS A 98 7.18 -16.00 -14.92
N ARG A 99 6.75 -14.74 -14.94
CA ARG A 99 7.15 -13.81 -15.99
C ARG A 99 8.64 -13.56 -15.82
N THR A 100 9.45 -14.15 -16.68
CA THR A 100 10.83 -13.68 -16.84
C THR A 100 10.70 -12.19 -17.13
N THR A 101 11.34 -11.34 -16.33
CA THR A 101 11.52 -9.94 -16.68
C THR A 101 12.17 -9.96 -18.05
N ARG A 102 11.36 -9.77 -19.11
CA ARG A 102 11.92 -9.44 -20.40
C ARG A 102 12.76 -8.22 -20.08
N ARG A 103 14.07 -8.37 -20.28
CA ARG A 103 14.99 -7.25 -20.39
C ARG A 103 14.18 -6.15 -21.06
N ILE A 104 13.99 -5.02 -20.38
CA ILE A 104 13.40 -3.86 -21.03
C ILE A 104 14.33 -3.65 -22.22
N GLU A 105 13.93 -4.11 -23.40
CA GLU A 105 14.61 -3.79 -24.62
C GLU A 105 14.52 -2.27 -24.62
N GLY A 106 15.68 -1.62 -24.55
CA GLY A 106 15.75 -0.16 -24.55
C GLY A 106 14.91 0.41 -25.69
N PRO A 107 14.60 1.71 -25.64
CA PRO A 107 13.60 2.33 -26.49
C PRO A 107 13.72 1.82 -27.92
N THR A 108 12.60 1.31 -28.44
CA THR A 108 12.48 0.75 -29.79
C THR A 108 13.03 1.79 -30.77
N ARG A 109 13.61 1.39 -31.92
CA ARG A 109 14.12 2.37 -32.92
C ARG A 109 13.12 3.49 -33.22
N SER A 110 11.83 3.16 -33.28
CA SER A 110 10.74 4.14 -33.45
C SER A 110 10.59 5.14 -32.30
N GLU A 111 10.86 4.75 -31.05
CA GLU A 111 10.78 5.62 -29.88
C GLU A 111 12.00 6.54 -29.80
N GLN A 112 13.17 6.06 -30.25
CA GLN A 112 14.37 6.88 -30.40
C GLN A 112 14.19 7.95 -31.49
N GLU A 113 13.64 7.56 -32.65
CA GLU A 113 13.33 8.51 -33.73
C GLU A 113 12.30 9.57 -33.30
N GLN A 114 11.30 9.20 -32.51
CA GLN A 114 10.34 10.15 -31.95
C GLN A 114 10.99 11.11 -30.94
N ALA A 115 11.87 10.63 -30.08
CA ALA A 115 12.60 11.46 -29.13
C ALA A 115 13.56 12.44 -29.84
N GLU A 116 14.19 12.02 -30.94
CA GLU A 116 15.01 12.91 -31.77
C GLU A 116 14.18 14.01 -32.45
N LEU A 117 13.01 13.65 -32.98
CA LEU A 117 12.09 14.62 -33.59
C LEU A 117 11.56 15.62 -32.55
N GLU A 118 11.24 15.16 -31.35
CA GLU A 118 10.78 16.04 -30.27
C GLU A 118 11.90 16.98 -29.79
N ASN A 119 13.13 16.47 -29.65
CA ASN A 119 14.28 17.30 -29.31
C ASN A 119 14.58 18.37 -30.38
N LYS A 120 14.46 18.03 -31.67
CA LYS A 120 14.58 19.02 -32.75
C LYS A 120 13.51 20.11 -32.65
N ARG A 121 12.24 19.74 -32.43
CA ARG A 121 11.15 20.71 -32.21
C ARG A 121 11.40 21.60 -31.00
N ARG A 122 11.90 21.03 -29.89
CA ARG A 122 12.25 21.80 -28.69
C ARG A 122 13.38 22.79 -28.96
N ALA A 123 14.39 22.40 -29.73
CA ALA A 123 15.49 23.29 -30.11
C ALA A 123 15.00 24.46 -30.98
N GLU A 124 14.16 24.19 -31.98
CA GLU A 124 13.56 25.22 -32.84
C GLU A 124 12.70 26.20 -32.04
N LEU A 125 11.90 25.71 -31.10
CA LEU A 125 11.10 26.57 -30.21
C LEU A 125 11.97 27.45 -29.31
N ASN A 126 13.09 26.90 -28.81
CA ASN A 126 14.02 27.65 -27.98
C ASN A 126 14.73 28.77 -28.77
N GLU A 127 15.10 28.49 -30.03
CA GLU A 127 15.67 29.50 -30.92
C GLU A 127 14.67 30.64 -31.20
N GLN A 128 13.40 30.30 -31.47
CA GLN A 128 12.33 31.30 -31.63
C GLN A 128 12.13 32.13 -30.37
N ALA A 129 12.16 31.51 -29.18
CA ALA A 129 12.07 32.20 -27.91
C ALA A 129 13.24 33.19 -27.71
N SER A 130 14.47 32.79 -28.03
CA SER A 130 15.65 33.65 -27.95
C SER A 130 15.56 34.85 -28.90
N VAL A 131 15.07 34.66 -30.13
CA VAL A 131 14.85 35.77 -31.08
C VAL A 131 13.82 36.77 -30.56
N LEU A 132 12.72 36.29 -29.96
CA LEU A 132 11.70 37.15 -29.37
C LEU A 132 12.23 37.91 -28.14
N GLU A 133 13.03 37.26 -27.30
CA GLU A 133 13.66 37.88 -26.14
C GLU A 133 14.65 38.97 -26.55
N ASN A 134 15.48 38.71 -27.57
CA ASN A 134 16.39 39.70 -28.13
C ASN A 134 15.64 40.90 -28.73
N ARG A 135 14.55 40.67 -29.46
CA ARG A 135 13.70 41.75 -29.99
C ARG A 135 13.08 42.58 -28.87
N ARG A 136 12.59 41.93 -27.80
CA ARG A 136 12.06 42.62 -26.61
C ARG A 136 13.13 43.46 -25.92
N ALA A 137 14.34 42.93 -25.75
CA ALA A 137 15.45 43.64 -25.14
C ALA A 137 15.88 44.88 -25.94
N VAL A 138 15.89 44.78 -27.28
CA VAL A 138 16.15 45.94 -28.17
C VAL A 138 15.05 47.00 -28.03
N LEU A 139 13.78 46.61 -28.04
CA LEU A 139 12.67 47.54 -27.85
C LEU A 139 12.72 48.24 -26.48
N GLN A 140 13.08 47.52 -25.42
CA GLN A 140 13.27 48.09 -24.09
C GLN A 140 14.46 49.07 -24.03
N LYS A 141 15.57 48.78 -24.71
CA LYS A 141 16.71 49.72 -24.82
C LYS A 141 16.33 50.99 -25.58
N VAL A 142 15.61 50.87 -26.70
CA VAL A 142 15.14 52.04 -27.48
C VAL A 142 14.15 52.88 -26.67
N ALA A 143 13.26 52.26 -25.91
CA ALA A 143 12.33 52.98 -25.01
C ALA A 143 13.04 53.71 -23.85
N GLY A 144 14.20 53.19 -23.39
CA GLY A 144 15.03 53.84 -22.35
C GLY A 144 16.02 54.90 -22.87
N SER A 145 16.20 55.02 -24.19
CA SER A 145 17.15 55.97 -24.80
C SER A 145 16.51 57.30 -25.23
N GLY A 146 15.25 57.53 -24.86
CA GLY A 146 14.44 58.70 -25.25
C GLY A 146 14.07 59.64 -24.10
N GLN A 147 14.90 59.70 -23.05
CA GLN A 147 14.87 60.78 -22.04
C GLN A 147 16.08 61.69 -22.21
#